data_AF-A0AA36BAB5-F1
#
_entry.id   AF-A0AA36BAB5-F1
#
_cell.length_a   1.000
_cell.length_b   1.000
_cell.length_c   1.000
_cell.angle_alpha   90.00
_cell.angle_beta   90.00
_cell.angle_gamma   90.00
#
_symmetry.space_group_name_H-M   'P 1'
#
loop_
_entity.id
_entity.type
_entity.pdbx_description
1 polymer ?
#
loop_
_entity_poly.entity_id
_entity_poly.type
_entity_poly.pdbx_seq_one_letter_code
_entity_poly.pdbx_strand_id
1 'polypeptide(L)'
;MPEGQKRDLFGEDEEEDDEPQVDIDHILQSAETRDTDTSSAGDELLSQFKVVSFDNLEEDEPIKPAMGRDWESIIPEDDRQRVEEEERQKHMLELNLPPRIRKSIHQIQMDSNEEKKGRKKEKDRDDSESSEEDDDDKPRKRGRPRTVNRDTIKGFTDAEVRRFVKSYKKIPDAINRLDAISGDAELQEKSETDLKRLAELLKERCENAMTEHKERLEEDPSYEAGKRTHRGPSFKLSAVTVNA
;
A
#
# COMPACT_ATOMS: atom_id res chain seq x y z
N MET A 1 46.39 50.74 4.70
CA MET A 1 45.92 49.55 3.98
C MET A 1 46.58 49.57 2.61
N PRO A 2 47.53 48.67 2.34
CA PRO A 2 48.29 48.66 1.10
C PRO A 2 47.57 47.92 -0.02
N GLU A 3 47.86 48.35 -1.24
CA GLU A 3 47.41 47.83 -2.53
C GLU A 3 47.85 46.38 -2.74
N GLY A 4 46.89 45.51 -3.03
CA GLY A 4 47.14 44.12 -3.40
C GLY A 4 47.66 44.03 -4.82
N GLN A 5 48.98 43.83 -4.96
CA GLN A 5 49.63 43.40 -6.19
C GLN A 5 49.05 42.05 -6.62
N LYS A 6 48.28 42.03 -7.72
CA LYS A 6 48.02 40.80 -8.48
C LYS A 6 49.33 40.39 -9.15
N ARG A 7 50.08 39.52 -8.48
CA ARG A 7 51.09 38.72 -9.16
C ARG A 7 50.32 37.66 -9.97
N ASP A 8 50.36 37.88 -11.26
CA ASP A 8 50.13 36.87 -12.28
C ASP A 8 51.10 35.70 -12.01
N LEU A 9 50.52 34.57 -11.58
CA LEU A 9 51.22 33.33 -11.23
C LEU A 9 50.89 32.21 -12.24
N PHE A 10 50.25 32.55 -13.37
CA PHE A 10 50.11 31.64 -14.49
C PHE A 10 51.30 31.84 -15.44
N GLY A 11 52.50 31.60 -14.91
CA GLY A 11 53.66 31.31 -15.72
C GLY A 11 53.50 29.90 -16.29
N GLU A 12 53.57 29.81 -17.61
CA GLU A 12 53.70 28.58 -18.38
C GLU A 12 54.65 27.59 -17.71
N ASP A 13 54.14 26.38 -17.44
CA ASP A 13 54.88 25.16 -17.70
C ASP A 13 53.94 24.30 -18.55
N GLU A 14 54.06 24.54 -19.86
CA GLU A 14 53.62 23.67 -20.94
C GLU A 14 54.50 22.41 -20.89
N GLU A 15 54.31 21.59 -19.85
CA GLU A 15 54.87 20.25 -19.78
C GLU A 15 53.78 19.32 -20.31
N GLU A 16 53.95 18.92 -21.56
CA GLU A 16 53.31 17.76 -22.17
C GLU A 16 53.65 16.55 -21.28
N ASP A 17 52.92 16.39 -20.18
CA ASP A 17 52.88 15.13 -19.43
C ASP A 17 52.25 14.13 -20.41
N ASP A 18 53.10 13.50 -21.23
CA ASP A 18 52.78 12.27 -21.93
C ASP A 18 52.14 11.35 -20.89
N GLU A 19 50.80 11.22 -20.93
CA GLU A 19 50.08 10.32 -20.04
C GLU A 19 50.82 8.99 -20.08
N PRO A 20 51.28 8.44 -18.94
CA PRO A 20 52.12 7.25 -18.97
C PRO A 20 51.35 6.18 -19.74
N GLN A 21 51.94 5.74 -20.86
CA GLN A 21 51.33 4.75 -21.74
C GLN A 21 51.05 3.49 -20.92
N VAL A 22 49.83 3.39 -20.41
CA VAL A 22 49.38 2.28 -19.58
C VAL A 22 49.08 1.12 -20.50
N ASP A 23 49.86 0.05 -20.37
CA ASP A 23 49.65 -1.17 -21.12
C ASP A 23 48.30 -1.79 -20.70
N ILE A 24 47.29 -1.58 -21.55
CA ILE A 24 45.91 -2.01 -21.29
C ILE A 24 45.86 -3.53 -21.15
N ASP A 25 46.68 -4.27 -21.90
CA ASP A 25 46.72 -5.73 -21.83
C ASP A 25 47.31 -6.20 -20.49
N HIS A 26 48.32 -5.49 -19.97
CA HIS A 26 48.88 -5.75 -18.63
C HIS A 26 47.88 -5.43 -17.50
N ILE A 27 47.12 -4.33 -17.62
CA ILE A 27 46.05 -4.00 -16.65
C ILE A 27 44.96 -5.06 -16.70
N LEU A 28 44.53 -5.47 -17.89
CA LEU A 28 43.52 -6.51 -18.08
C LEU A 28 43.98 -7.85 -17.49
N GLN A 29 45.23 -8.25 -17.73
CA GLN A 29 45.80 -9.47 -17.19
C GLN A 29 46.00 -9.40 -15.66
N SER A 30 46.40 -8.24 -15.14
CA SER A 30 46.49 -8.00 -13.69
C SER A 30 45.13 -7.96 -13.01
N ALA A 31 44.07 -7.58 -13.72
CA ALA A 31 42.70 -7.59 -13.23
C ALA A 31 42.05 -8.98 -13.33
N GLU A 32 42.42 -9.80 -14.32
CA GLU A 32 41.86 -11.13 -14.56
C GLU A 32 42.11 -12.11 -13.41
N THR A 33 43.20 -11.95 -12.65
CA THR A 33 43.60 -12.90 -11.59
C THR A 33 43.73 -12.28 -10.20
N ARG A 34 43.23 -11.06 -9.99
CA ARG A 34 43.05 -10.54 -8.64
C ARG A 34 41.74 -11.07 -8.06
N ASP A 35 41.72 -12.37 -7.81
CA ASP A 35 40.81 -12.96 -6.82
C ASP A 35 41.08 -12.24 -5.50
N THR A 36 40.17 -11.36 -5.09
CA THR A 36 40.16 -10.86 -3.72
C THR A 36 39.59 -11.94 -2.81
N ASP A 37 40.32 -13.05 -2.67
CA ASP A 37 40.16 -14.00 -1.55
C ASP A 37 40.77 -13.41 -0.27
N THR A 38 40.71 -12.08 -0.12
CA THR A 38 40.82 -11.51 1.22
C THR A 38 39.46 -11.76 1.85
N SER A 39 39.32 -12.85 2.63
CA SER A 39 38.25 -12.98 3.62
C SER A 39 38.35 -11.75 4.53
N SER A 40 37.68 -10.70 4.09
CA SER A 40 37.57 -9.43 4.77
C SER A 40 36.72 -9.67 6.00
N ALA A 41 36.94 -8.92 7.07
CA ALA A 41 36.10 -8.97 8.28
C ALA A 41 34.59 -8.76 7.99
N GLY A 42 34.23 -8.32 6.78
CA GLY A 42 32.86 -8.33 6.28
C GLY A 42 32.25 -9.71 6.07
N ASP A 43 33.03 -10.77 5.85
CA ASP A 43 32.52 -12.12 5.59
C ASP A 43 31.99 -12.79 6.87
N GLU A 44 32.65 -12.54 8.01
CA GLU A 44 32.15 -12.94 9.34
C GLU A 44 30.90 -12.13 9.74
N LEU A 45 30.81 -10.87 9.32
CA LEU A 45 29.61 -10.05 9.52
C LEU A 45 28.45 -10.54 8.64
N LEU A 46 28.73 -10.87 7.38
CA LEU A 46 27.74 -11.39 6.43
C LEU A 46 27.30 -12.80 6.80
N SER A 47 28.14 -13.61 7.45
CA SER A 47 27.75 -14.92 7.98
C SER A 47 26.85 -14.83 9.23
N GLN A 48 26.87 -13.70 9.96
CA GLN A 48 25.91 -13.45 11.06
C GLN A 48 24.50 -13.19 10.53
N PHE A 49 24.38 -12.65 9.31
CA PHE A 49 23.12 -12.59 8.61
C PHE A 49 22.89 -13.92 7.90
N LYS A 50 21.79 -14.60 8.21
CA LYS A 50 21.41 -15.83 7.52
C LYS A 50 21.03 -15.49 6.08
N VAL A 51 22.02 -15.42 5.19
CA VAL A 51 21.81 -15.29 3.76
C VAL A 51 21.11 -16.56 3.31
N VAL A 52 19.81 -16.46 3.05
CA VAL A 52 19.06 -17.53 2.39
C VAL A 52 19.51 -17.53 0.94
N SER A 53 20.47 -18.39 0.61
CA SER A 53 20.79 -18.69 -0.78
C SER A 53 19.51 -19.18 -1.46
N PHE A 54 19.19 -18.66 -2.64
CA PHE A 54 17.98 -19.03 -3.38
C PHE A 54 17.85 -20.56 -3.57
N ASP A 55 18.98 -21.28 -3.64
CA ASP A 55 19.02 -22.74 -3.72
C ASP A 55 18.53 -23.46 -2.44
N ASN A 56 18.62 -22.81 -1.27
CA ASN A 56 18.20 -23.38 0.02
C ASN A 56 16.73 -23.06 0.37
N LEU A 57 16.01 -22.37 -0.54
CA LEU A 57 14.58 -22.07 -0.41
C LEU A 57 13.71 -22.95 -1.34
N GLU A 58 14.30 -23.73 -2.24
CA GLU A 58 13.55 -24.59 -3.17
C GLU A 58 12.99 -25.86 -2.50
N GLU A 59 13.46 -26.23 -1.30
CA GLU A 59 13.05 -27.48 -0.62
C GLU A 59 12.00 -27.29 0.49
N ASP A 60 11.75 -26.07 0.98
CA ASP A 60 10.71 -25.80 1.98
C ASP A 60 9.52 -25.05 1.37
N GLU A 61 8.46 -25.81 1.09
CA GLU A 61 7.06 -25.41 0.91
C GLU A 61 6.78 -24.36 -0.21
N PRO A 62 5.96 -24.67 -1.24
CA PRO A 62 5.61 -23.66 -2.23
C PRO A 62 4.89 -22.50 -1.56
N ILE A 63 5.57 -21.35 -1.49
CA ILE A 63 4.97 -20.07 -1.13
C ILE A 63 3.79 -19.89 -2.07
N LYS A 64 2.57 -20.11 -1.56
CA LYS A 64 1.35 -19.93 -2.34
C LYS A 64 1.40 -18.49 -2.87
N PRO A 65 1.40 -18.29 -4.21
CA PRO A 65 1.33 -16.93 -4.74
C PRO A 65 0.11 -16.27 -4.11
N ALA A 66 0.29 -15.06 -3.58
CA ALA A 66 -0.79 -14.29 -2.98
C ALA A 66 -1.98 -14.32 -3.94
N MET A 67 -3.05 -15.04 -3.57
CA MET A 67 -4.20 -15.23 -4.42
C MET A 67 -4.80 -13.86 -4.75
N GLY A 68 -4.65 -13.44 -6.01
CA GLY A 68 -5.56 -12.49 -6.64
C GLY A 68 -4.96 -11.24 -7.28
N ARG A 69 -3.64 -11.00 -7.25
CA ARG A 69 -3.03 -9.96 -8.09
C ARG A 69 -1.75 -10.45 -8.73
N ASP A 70 -1.84 -10.76 -10.02
CA ASP A 70 -0.66 -10.95 -10.86
C ASP A 70 0.09 -9.62 -10.94
N TRP A 71 1.42 -9.65 -11.01
CA TRP A 71 2.25 -8.44 -11.13
C TRP A 71 1.82 -7.53 -12.30
N GLU A 72 1.22 -8.13 -13.33
CA GLU A 72 0.68 -7.45 -14.51
C GLU A 72 -0.60 -6.65 -14.24
N SER A 73 -1.29 -6.89 -13.13
CA SER A 73 -2.55 -6.23 -12.75
C SER A 73 -2.38 -5.00 -11.85
N ILE A 74 -1.15 -4.75 -11.39
CA ILE A 74 -0.84 -3.64 -10.48
C ILE A 74 -0.81 -2.31 -11.23
N ILE A 75 -0.34 -2.32 -12.47
CA ILE A 75 -0.26 -1.14 -13.34
C ILE A 75 -1.39 -1.24 -14.38
N PRO A 76 -2.23 -0.20 -14.56
CA PRO A 76 -3.25 -0.21 -15.60
C PRO A 76 -2.66 -0.50 -16.99
N GLU A 77 -3.38 -1.31 -17.78
CA GLU A 77 -2.94 -1.66 -19.15
C GLU A 77 -2.71 -0.41 -20.01
N ASP A 78 -3.54 0.62 -19.85
CA ASP A 78 -3.40 1.91 -20.56
C ASP A 78 -2.08 2.64 -20.24
N ASP A 79 -1.62 2.56 -18.98
CA ASP A 79 -0.35 3.16 -18.56
C ASP A 79 0.83 2.36 -19.11
N ARG A 80 0.73 1.03 -19.09
CA ARG A 80 1.75 0.12 -19.65
C ARG A 80 1.90 0.32 -21.16
N GLN A 81 0.78 0.40 -21.88
CA GLN A 81 0.76 0.62 -23.32
C GLN A 81 1.28 2.01 -23.69
N ARG A 82 0.98 3.04 -22.90
CA ARG A 82 1.48 4.41 -23.13
C ARG A 82 2.99 4.50 -23.02
N VAL A 83 3.58 3.85 -22.01
CA VAL A 83 5.04 3.83 -21.82
C VAL A 83 5.72 3.12 -22.99
N GLU A 84 5.22 1.96 -23.40
CA GLU A 84 5.79 1.22 -24.53
C GLU A 84 5.70 2.01 -25.85
N GLU A 85 4.58 2.70 -26.08
CA GLU A 85 4.38 3.50 -27.28
C GLU A 85 5.22 4.78 -27.27
N GLU A 86 5.40 5.42 -26.10
CA GLU A 86 6.33 6.54 -25.92
C GLU A 86 7.78 6.09 -26.16
N GLU A 87 8.19 4.93 -25.69
CA GLU A 87 9.52 4.38 -25.96
C GLU A 87 9.71 4.06 -27.45
N ARG A 88 8.71 3.49 -28.10
CA ARG A 88 8.74 3.21 -29.55
C ARG A 88 8.82 4.49 -30.38
N GLN A 89 8.06 5.52 -29.99
CA GLN A 89 8.11 6.83 -30.63
C GLN A 89 9.44 7.55 -30.34
N LYS A 90 9.94 7.48 -29.12
CA LYS A 90 11.22 8.04 -28.72
C LYS A 90 12.37 7.40 -29.47
N HIS A 91 12.39 6.08 -29.60
CA HIS A 91 13.38 5.35 -30.39
C HIS A 91 13.33 5.75 -31.87
N MET A 92 12.12 5.93 -32.42
CA MET A 92 11.95 6.44 -33.78
C MET A 92 12.48 7.86 -33.93
N LEU A 93 12.20 8.75 -32.97
CA LEU A 93 12.69 10.13 -32.97
C LEU A 93 14.21 10.18 -32.83
N GLU A 94 14.79 9.37 -31.95
CA GLU A 94 16.23 9.26 -31.71
C GLU A 94 16.98 8.86 -33.00
N LEU A 95 16.44 7.90 -33.74
CA LEU A 95 16.97 7.50 -35.05
C LEU A 95 16.83 8.61 -36.11
N ASN A 96 15.81 9.46 -35.99
CA ASN A 96 15.52 10.55 -36.92
C ASN A 96 16.12 11.91 -36.49
N LEU A 97 17.10 11.94 -35.58
CA LEU A 97 17.81 13.18 -35.31
C LEU A 97 18.71 13.57 -36.50
N PRO A 98 18.59 14.80 -37.03
CA PRO A 98 19.51 15.30 -38.05
C PRO A 98 20.93 15.43 -37.47
N PRO A 99 21.98 15.36 -38.32
CA PRO A 99 23.37 15.49 -37.87
C PRO A 99 23.59 16.80 -37.10
N ARG A 100 24.28 16.70 -35.97
CA ARG A 100 24.50 17.78 -35.00
C ARG A 100 25.25 18.97 -35.64
N ILE A 101 24.53 20.04 -35.99
CA ILE A 101 25.10 21.31 -36.46
C ILE A 101 25.49 22.15 -35.23
N ARG A 102 26.77 22.47 -35.07
CA ARG A 102 27.27 23.36 -34.01
C ARG A 102 26.97 24.81 -34.39
N LYS A 103 26.28 25.57 -33.52
CA LYS A 103 26.07 27.02 -33.66
C LYS A 103 26.95 27.79 -32.69
N SER A 104 27.60 28.85 -33.18
CA SER A 104 28.38 29.82 -32.41
C SER A 104 27.48 30.71 -31.55
N ILE A 105 27.90 30.92 -30.31
CA ILE A 105 27.23 31.73 -29.28
C ILE A 105 27.09 33.20 -29.71
N HIS A 106 25.89 33.76 -29.57
CA HIS A 106 25.62 35.20 -29.54
C HIS A 106 24.68 35.54 -28.37
N GLN A 107 24.86 36.75 -27.86
CA GLN A 107 24.66 37.18 -26.47
C GLN A 107 23.20 37.39 -26.04
N ILE A 108 23.04 37.36 -24.71
CA ILE A 108 21.84 37.45 -23.86
C ILE A 108 21.19 38.84 -23.94
N GLN A 109 19.85 38.90 -23.88
CA GLN A 109 19.13 40.06 -23.35
C GLN A 109 17.93 39.64 -22.48
N MET A 110 17.90 40.20 -21.29
CA MET A 110 16.95 40.01 -20.17
C MET A 110 15.70 40.89 -20.37
N ASP A 111 14.55 40.46 -19.86
CA ASP A 111 13.72 41.35 -19.03
C ASP A 111 12.83 40.57 -18.06
N SER A 112 12.62 41.17 -16.89
CA SER A 112 12.06 40.64 -15.66
C SER A 112 10.78 41.40 -15.33
N ASN A 113 9.75 40.77 -14.76
CA ASN A 113 8.74 41.53 -14.02
C ASN A 113 8.10 40.71 -12.89
N GLU A 114 8.14 41.30 -11.69
CA GLU A 114 7.48 40.90 -10.45
C GLU A 114 5.95 41.16 -10.53
N GLU A 115 5.03 40.88 -9.58
CA GLU A 115 5.06 40.84 -8.12
C GLU A 115 3.64 40.47 -7.57
N LYS A 116 3.57 40.04 -6.28
CA LYS A 116 2.49 40.19 -5.27
C LYS A 116 1.35 39.14 -5.14
N LYS A 117 0.80 38.78 -3.96
CA LYS A 117 1.08 38.99 -2.51
C LYS A 117 -0.06 38.39 -1.63
N GLY A 118 0.27 37.57 -0.60
CA GLY A 118 -0.42 37.47 0.71
C GLY A 118 -1.77 36.71 0.80
N ARG A 119 -2.22 36.10 1.92
CA ARG A 119 -1.86 36.10 3.37
C ARG A 119 -2.49 34.88 4.10
N LYS A 120 -1.85 34.52 5.24
CA LYS A 120 -2.23 33.72 6.46
C LYS A 120 -3.72 33.71 6.88
N LYS A 121 -4.27 32.77 7.68
CA LYS A 121 -3.87 32.37 9.07
C LYS A 121 -4.78 31.24 9.67
N GLU A 122 -4.19 30.37 10.53
CA GLU A 122 -4.68 29.69 11.78
C GLU A 122 -6.08 29.00 11.83
N LYS A 123 -6.33 27.87 12.53
CA LYS A 123 -5.99 27.49 13.92
C LYS A 123 -6.35 26.03 14.26
N ASP A 124 -5.65 25.54 15.29
CA ASP A 124 -5.68 24.32 16.14
C ASP A 124 -7.02 23.69 16.64
N ARG A 125 -6.82 22.48 17.24
CA ARG A 125 -7.59 21.75 18.31
C ARG A 125 -8.72 20.83 17.83
N ASP A 126 -9.04 19.68 18.42
CA ASP A 126 -8.68 19.03 19.69
C ASP A 126 -8.96 17.52 19.59
N ASP A 127 -8.34 16.78 20.50
CA ASP A 127 -8.54 15.40 20.90
C ASP A 127 -9.91 15.22 21.60
N SER A 128 -10.59 14.09 21.38
CA SER A 128 -11.68 13.64 22.26
C SER A 128 -11.95 12.15 22.05
N GLU A 129 -11.21 11.37 22.83
CA GLU A 129 -11.61 10.08 23.35
C GLU A 129 -13.00 10.13 24.02
N SER A 130 -13.94 9.30 23.56
CA SER A 130 -15.19 9.04 24.25
C SER A 130 -15.32 7.54 24.52
N SER A 131 -15.08 7.19 25.78
CA SER A 131 -15.53 5.92 26.36
C SER A 131 -17.02 6.04 26.63
N GLU A 132 -17.85 5.23 25.97
CA GLU A 132 -19.26 5.09 26.35
C GLU A 132 -19.50 3.70 26.94
N GLU A 133 -20.10 3.77 28.12
CA GLU A 133 -20.37 2.74 29.11
C GLU A 133 -21.41 1.71 28.64
N ASP A 134 -21.25 0.56 29.26
CA ASP A 134 -22.15 -0.58 29.34
C ASP A 134 -23.52 -0.17 29.94
N ASP A 135 -24.61 -0.46 29.24
CA ASP A 135 -25.99 -0.33 29.76
C ASP A 135 -26.79 -1.60 29.38
N ASP A 136 -26.45 -2.68 30.07
CA ASP A 136 -27.26 -3.87 30.26
C ASP A 136 -28.15 -3.66 31.50
N ASP A 137 -29.42 -3.26 31.35
CA ASP A 137 -30.56 -3.83 32.10
C ASP A 137 -31.90 -3.15 31.80
N LYS A 138 -32.66 -3.72 30.85
CA LYS A 138 -34.12 -3.49 30.79
C LYS A 138 -34.87 -4.80 30.53
N PRO A 139 -35.76 -5.25 31.43
CA PRO A 139 -36.56 -6.45 31.21
C PRO A 139 -37.59 -6.21 30.09
N ARG A 140 -37.45 -6.94 28.97
CA ARG A 140 -38.39 -6.88 27.85
C ARG A 140 -39.67 -7.68 28.16
N LYS A 141 -40.81 -6.98 28.13
CA LYS A 141 -42.17 -7.51 28.28
C LYS A 141 -42.46 -8.67 27.31
N ARG A 142 -42.94 -9.79 27.87
CA ARG A 142 -43.39 -11.02 27.19
C ARG A 142 -44.75 -10.76 26.51
N GLY A 143 -44.93 -11.13 25.23
CA GLY A 143 -46.28 -11.04 24.62
C GLY A 143 -46.45 -11.09 23.10
N ARG A 144 -45.49 -11.56 22.28
CA ARG A 144 -45.78 -11.85 20.87
C ARG A 144 -45.12 -13.17 20.43
N PRO A 145 -45.87 -14.13 19.86
CA PRO A 145 -45.26 -15.34 19.32
C PRO A 145 -44.29 -14.93 18.20
N ARG A 146 -43.04 -15.35 18.34
CA ARG A 146 -41.93 -14.96 17.45
C ARG A 146 -41.93 -15.88 16.22
N THR A 147 -42.99 -15.82 15.41
CA THR A 147 -43.10 -16.58 14.15
C THR A 147 -42.45 -15.83 12.98
N VAL A 148 -41.35 -15.12 13.25
CA VAL A 148 -40.48 -14.66 12.17
C VAL A 148 -39.45 -15.76 12.06
N ASN A 149 -39.41 -16.43 10.91
CA ASN A 149 -38.37 -17.36 10.53
C ASN A 149 -37.04 -16.64 10.79
N ARG A 150 -36.48 -16.85 11.97
CA ARG A 150 -35.12 -16.43 12.25
C ARG A 150 -34.33 -17.34 11.34
N ASP A 151 -33.59 -16.75 10.41
CA ASP A 151 -32.47 -17.42 9.77
C ASP A 151 -31.46 -17.71 10.89
N THR A 152 -31.77 -18.74 11.68
CA THR A 152 -30.91 -19.24 12.74
C THR A 152 -29.75 -19.86 12.02
N ILE A 153 -28.59 -19.22 12.10
CA ILE A 153 -27.36 -19.78 11.58
C ILE A 153 -27.16 -21.11 12.30
N LYS A 154 -27.20 -22.20 11.53
CA LYS A 154 -27.15 -23.54 12.08
C LYS A 154 -25.79 -23.75 12.75
N GLY A 155 -25.79 -24.15 14.03
CA GLY A 155 -24.55 -24.42 14.79
C GLY A 155 -24.00 -23.24 15.60
N PHE A 156 -24.61 -22.05 15.50
CA PHE A 156 -24.20 -20.88 16.26
C PHE A 156 -25.29 -20.36 17.20
N THR A 157 -24.91 -19.99 18.40
CA THR A 157 -25.78 -19.25 19.33
C THR A 157 -25.71 -17.74 19.06
N ASP A 158 -26.76 -17.01 19.46
CA ASP A 158 -26.76 -15.55 19.28
C ASP A 158 -25.60 -14.85 20.03
N ALA A 159 -25.10 -15.45 21.12
CA ALA A 159 -23.94 -14.96 21.86
C ALA A 159 -22.63 -15.17 21.08
N GLU A 160 -22.46 -16.36 20.50
CA GLU A 160 -21.33 -16.69 19.63
C GLU A 160 -21.28 -15.78 18.40
N VAL A 161 -22.43 -15.54 17.75
CA VAL A 161 -22.52 -14.63 16.59
C VAL A 161 -22.11 -13.19 16.97
N ARG A 162 -22.50 -12.70 18.15
CA ARG A 162 -22.08 -11.35 18.62
C ARG A 162 -20.58 -11.26 18.81
N ARG A 163 -19.98 -12.26 19.47
CA ARG A 163 -18.52 -12.33 19.66
C ARG A 163 -17.81 -12.40 18.32
N PHE A 164 -18.26 -13.28 17.43
CA PHE A 164 -17.75 -13.41 16.07
C PHE A 164 -17.77 -12.08 15.31
N VAL A 165 -18.90 -11.35 15.29
CA VAL A 165 -18.99 -10.05 14.61
C VAL A 165 -18.05 -9.02 15.23
N LYS A 166 -17.86 -9.04 16.56
CA LYS A 166 -16.91 -8.14 17.24
C LYS A 166 -15.47 -8.45 16.82
N SER A 167 -15.08 -9.72 16.79
CA SER A 167 -13.75 -10.19 16.36
C SER A 167 -13.49 -9.95 14.88
N TYR A 168 -14.50 -10.18 14.04
CA TYR A 168 -14.48 -9.92 12.59
C TYR A 168 -14.17 -8.44 12.28
N LYS A 169 -14.65 -7.51 13.11
CA LYS A 169 -14.34 -6.07 12.97
C LYS A 169 -12.93 -5.71 13.44
N LYS A 170 -12.37 -6.44 14.41
CA LYS A 170 -11.02 -6.18 14.94
C LYS A 170 -9.93 -6.66 13.98
N ILE A 171 -10.18 -7.77 13.29
CA ILE A 171 -9.16 -8.48 12.51
C ILE A 171 -9.26 -8.07 11.04
N PRO A 172 -8.22 -7.44 10.45
CA PRO A 172 -8.21 -7.14 9.03
C PRO A 172 -8.14 -8.44 8.22
N ASP A 173 -8.78 -8.44 7.06
CA ASP A 173 -8.88 -9.62 6.18
C ASP A 173 -9.40 -10.88 6.90
N ALA A 174 -10.55 -10.70 7.54
CA ALA A 174 -11.18 -11.69 8.41
C ALA A 174 -11.41 -13.07 7.75
N ILE A 175 -11.62 -13.13 6.44
CA ILE A 175 -11.89 -14.38 5.71
C ILE A 175 -10.64 -15.27 5.66
N ASN A 176 -9.45 -14.68 5.54
CA ASN A 176 -8.20 -15.42 5.48
C ASN A 176 -7.59 -15.67 6.87
N ARG A 177 -8.11 -15.02 7.92
CA ARG A 177 -7.60 -15.08 9.29
C ARG A 177 -8.63 -15.65 10.28
N LEU A 178 -9.32 -16.71 9.88
CA LEU A 178 -10.36 -17.34 10.71
C LEU A 178 -9.82 -17.88 12.05
N ASP A 179 -8.57 -18.31 12.12
CA ASP A 179 -7.94 -18.80 13.36
C ASP A 179 -7.77 -17.68 14.40
N ALA A 180 -7.42 -16.48 13.94
CA ALA A 180 -7.33 -15.33 14.83
C ALA A 180 -8.72 -14.93 15.34
N ILE A 181 -9.75 -15.05 14.49
CA ILE A 181 -11.14 -14.75 14.85
C ILE A 181 -11.67 -15.81 15.82
N SER A 182 -11.41 -17.09 15.58
CA SER A 182 -11.84 -18.17 16.47
C SER A 182 -11.19 -18.02 17.85
N GLY A 183 -9.91 -17.61 17.89
CA GLY A 183 -9.18 -17.25 19.11
C GLY A 183 -9.81 -16.10 19.90
N ASP A 184 -10.06 -14.96 19.25
CA ASP A 184 -10.63 -13.77 19.91
C ASP A 184 -12.12 -13.93 20.26
N ALA A 185 -12.87 -14.72 19.49
CA ALA A 185 -14.30 -14.94 19.69
C ALA A 185 -14.63 -16.08 20.67
N GLU A 186 -13.63 -16.82 21.14
CA GLU A 186 -13.80 -18.06 21.92
C GLU A 186 -14.72 -19.05 21.16
N LEU A 187 -14.32 -19.39 19.93
CA LEU A 187 -15.04 -20.30 19.02
C LEU A 187 -14.13 -21.40 18.44
N GLN A 188 -13.01 -21.70 19.09
CA GLN A 188 -12.05 -22.72 18.64
C GLN A 188 -12.66 -24.14 18.60
N GLU A 189 -13.78 -24.35 19.29
CA GLU A 189 -14.55 -25.60 19.25
C GLU A 189 -15.41 -25.76 17.98
N LYS A 190 -15.56 -24.70 17.17
CA LYS A 190 -16.32 -24.74 15.91
C LYS A 190 -15.42 -25.14 14.75
N SER A 191 -16.00 -25.77 13.72
CA SER A 191 -15.26 -26.11 12.52
C SER A 191 -14.87 -24.85 11.74
N GLU A 192 -13.66 -24.81 11.18
CA GLU A 192 -13.22 -23.72 10.29
C GLU A 192 -14.19 -23.52 9.11
N THR A 193 -14.78 -24.60 8.61
CA THR A 193 -15.76 -24.54 7.51
C THR A 193 -17.04 -23.78 7.91
N ASP A 194 -17.49 -23.92 9.15
CA ASP A 194 -18.68 -23.22 9.64
C ASP A 194 -18.37 -21.75 9.94
N LEU A 195 -17.18 -21.46 10.47
CA LEU A 195 -16.69 -20.09 10.65
C LEU A 195 -16.55 -19.38 9.29
N LYS A 196 -16.05 -20.07 8.27
CA LYS A 196 -15.94 -19.54 6.90
C LYS A 196 -17.31 -19.23 6.31
N ARG A 197 -18.27 -20.16 6.43
CA ARG A 197 -19.66 -19.91 6.01
C ARG A 197 -20.27 -18.71 6.72
N LEU A 198 -20.01 -18.56 8.01
CA LEU A 198 -20.49 -17.41 8.79
C LEU A 198 -19.84 -16.10 8.32
N ALA A 199 -18.54 -16.11 8.04
CA ALA A 199 -17.80 -14.97 7.50
C ALA A 199 -18.32 -14.53 6.13
N GLU A 200 -18.50 -15.47 5.21
CA GLU A 200 -19.03 -15.23 3.86
C GLU A 200 -20.47 -14.72 3.92
N LEU A 201 -21.32 -15.35 4.73
CA LEU A 201 -22.70 -14.90 4.92
C LEU A 201 -22.75 -13.48 5.51
N LEU A 202 -21.89 -13.16 6.48
CA LEU A 202 -21.82 -11.82 7.05
C LEU A 202 -21.46 -10.79 5.99
N LYS A 203 -20.44 -11.08 5.17
CA LYS A 203 -19.99 -10.21 4.07
C LYS A 203 -21.10 -10.00 3.03
N GLU A 204 -21.72 -11.07 2.55
CA GLU A 204 -22.81 -11.01 1.57
C GLU A 204 -23.99 -10.17 2.09
N ARG A 205 -24.35 -10.35 3.37
CA ARG A 205 -25.43 -9.56 3.99
C ARG A 205 -25.06 -8.09 4.16
N CYS A 206 -23.81 -7.75 4.47
CA CYS A 206 -23.33 -6.37 4.49
C CYS A 206 -23.42 -5.75 3.09
N GLU A 207 -22.91 -6.43 2.06
CA GLU A 207 -22.95 -5.97 0.67
C GLU A 207 -24.40 -5.71 0.22
N ASN A 208 -25.29 -6.68 0.44
CA ASN A 208 -26.72 -6.54 0.13
C ASN A 208 -27.40 -5.40 0.91
N ALA A 209 -27.08 -5.20 2.19
CA ALA A 209 -27.64 -4.12 2.98
C ALA A 209 -27.16 -2.74 2.49
N MET A 210 -25.91 -2.64 2.03
CA MET A 210 -25.33 -1.43 1.46
C MET A 210 -25.93 -1.12 0.07
N THR A 211 -26.10 -2.13 -0.79
CA THR A 211 -26.74 -1.95 -2.11
C THR A 211 -28.21 -1.55 -1.97
N GLU A 212 -28.99 -2.25 -1.14
CA GLU A 212 -30.41 -1.92 -0.89
C GLU A 212 -30.58 -0.54 -0.22
N HIS A 213 -29.57 -0.06 0.51
CA HIS A 213 -29.57 1.30 1.03
C HIS A 213 -29.29 2.34 -0.05
N LYS A 214 -28.32 2.05 -0.91
CA LYS A 214 -27.95 2.90 -2.04
C LYS A 214 -29.11 3.04 -3.03
N GLU A 215 -29.71 1.94 -3.46
CA GLU A 215 -30.85 1.94 -4.38
C GLU A 215 -32.03 2.73 -3.82
N ARG A 216 -32.34 2.55 -2.54
CA ARG A 216 -33.45 3.27 -1.89
C ARG A 216 -33.17 4.76 -1.67
N LEU A 217 -31.90 5.15 -1.55
CA LEU A 217 -31.50 6.55 -1.53
C LEU A 217 -31.59 7.18 -2.93
N GLU A 218 -31.32 6.40 -3.99
CA GLU A 218 -31.49 6.82 -5.39
C GLU A 218 -32.99 6.97 -5.75
N GLU A 219 -33.86 6.11 -5.24
CA GLU A 219 -35.32 6.18 -5.44
C GLU A 219 -35.96 7.34 -4.64
N ASP A 220 -35.58 7.50 -3.37
CA ASP A 220 -36.14 8.50 -2.46
C ASP A 220 -35.01 9.28 -1.74
N PRO A 221 -34.59 10.45 -2.25
CA PRO A 221 -33.54 11.28 -1.63
C PRO A 221 -33.89 11.79 -0.21
N SER A 222 -35.16 11.71 0.19
CA SER A 222 -35.67 12.09 1.52
C SER A 222 -35.72 10.90 2.51
N TYR A 223 -35.39 9.68 2.07
CA TYR A 223 -35.50 8.47 2.88
C TYR A 223 -34.65 8.50 4.16
N GLU A 224 -33.49 9.16 4.12
CA GLU A 224 -32.61 9.33 5.29
C GLU A 224 -33.17 10.30 6.33
N ALA A 225 -33.96 11.31 5.91
CA ALA A 225 -34.51 12.31 6.82
C ALA A 225 -35.56 11.74 7.80
N GLY A 226 -36.14 10.57 7.50
CA GLY A 226 -37.08 9.87 8.36
C GLY A 226 -36.46 8.96 9.42
N LYS A 227 -35.17 8.60 9.28
CA LYS A 227 -34.49 7.71 10.23
C LYS A 227 -33.90 8.53 11.38
N ARG A 228 -34.60 8.48 12.52
CA ARG A 228 -34.22 9.13 13.80
C ARG A 228 -32.87 8.68 14.40
N THR A 229 -32.11 7.84 13.71
CA THR A 229 -30.81 7.35 14.15
C THR A 229 -29.84 7.45 12.98
N HIS A 230 -28.76 8.22 13.11
CA HIS A 230 -27.63 8.28 12.17
C HIS A 230 -26.85 6.95 12.03
N ARG A 231 -27.45 5.82 12.43
CA ARG A 231 -26.91 4.49 12.23
C ARG A 231 -27.31 4.10 10.81
N GLY A 232 -26.31 3.89 9.95
CA GLY A 232 -26.46 3.52 8.54
C GLY A 232 -27.23 2.20 8.33
N PRO A 233 -27.12 1.57 7.15
CA PRO A 233 -27.85 0.35 6.85
C PRO A 233 -27.52 -0.76 7.85
N SER A 234 -28.58 -1.29 8.49
CA SER A 234 -28.45 -2.37 9.46
C SER A 234 -29.33 -3.55 9.06
N PHE A 235 -28.82 -4.76 9.21
CA PHE A 235 -29.56 -5.99 8.97
C PHE A 235 -29.58 -6.88 10.22
N LYS A 236 -30.40 -7.93 10.19
CA LYS A 236 -30.50 -8.91 11.27
C LYS A 236 -29.88 -10.24 10.83
N LEU A 237 -28.92 -10.71 11.61
CA LEU A 237 -28.31 -12.03 11.47
C LEU A 237 -28.79 -12.89 12.66
N SER A 238 -29.70 -13.84 12.41
CA SER A 238 -30.49 -14.54 13.44
C SER A 238 -31.26 -13.56 14.37
N ALA A 239 -30.66 -13.19 15.49
CA ALA A 239 -31.19 -12.26 16.48
C ALA A 239 -30.36 -11.00 16.65
N VAL A 240 -29.16 -11.00 16.07
CA VAL A 240 -28.14 -9.99 16.24
C VAL A 240 -28.37 -8.93 15.18
N THR A 241 -28.47 -7.67 15.60
CA THR A 241 -28.52 -6.55 14.65
C THR A 241 -27.10 -6.12 14.35
N VAL A 242 -26.73 -6.13 13.08
CA VAL A 242 -25.40 -5.76 12.58
C VAL A 242 -25.55 -4.50 11.73
N ASN A 243 -24.71 -3.52 11.99
CA ASN A 243 -24.54 -2.35 11.11
C ASN A 243 -23.57 -2.75 10.00
N ALA A 244 -24.01 -2.62 8.74
CA ALA A 244 -23.28 -3.02 7.56
C ALA A 244 -22.05 -2.15 7.33
#